data_AF-A0A1H2QIL1-F1
#
_entry.id   AF-A0A1H2QIL1-F1
#
_cell.length_a   1.000
_cell.length_b   1.000
_cell.length_c   1.000
_cell.angle_alpha   90.00
_cell.angle_beta   90.00
_cell.angle_gamma   90.00
#
_symmetry.space_group_name_H-M   'P 1'
#
loop_
_entity.id
_entity.type
_entity.pdbx_description
1 polymer ?
#
loop_
_entity_poly.entity_id
_entity_poly.type
_entity_poly.pdbx_seq_one_letter_code
_entity_poly.pdbx_strand_id
1 'polypeptide(L)'
;MLQDFYKYLVEVFYVPLYLITWIVALYRYRRYFDTPLKYLPMIIIYTFFTELLGTFIKYSNDFQFFSDIRYSWHNVIIYNLYQLVFFLFFFEVYRKVLKNKKHQKWARYGSYLCSIAYIVNAIIFNPLHNGMSNAHIIGSIILVFLIVIYFKEKKDEGRYPALKDNLMVWVSIALLMFYLPFPLISLSYKIKDLDIGIRAILRPLLLTSIVLMYGTIIFGLIISKRRAFR
;
A
#
# COMPACT_ATOMS: atom_id res chain seq x y z
N MET A 1 31.59 -6.81 -9.45
CA MET A 1 30.72 -7.91 -9.92
C MET A 1 29.92 -8.56 -8.79
N LEU A 2 30.52 -9.30 -7.85
CA LEU A 2 29.75 -10.01 -6.80
C LEU A 2 29.09 -9.05 -5.79
N GLN A 3 29.78 -7.95 -5.45
CA GLN A 3 29.27 -6.91 -4.56
C GLN A 3 28.17 -6.06 -5.21
N ASP A 4 28.27 -5.79 -6.51
CA ASP A 4 27.24 -5.08 -7.30
C ASP A 4 25.99 -5.95 -7.48
N PHE A 5 26.18 -7.25 -7.73
CA PHE A 5 25.09 -8.22 -7.80
C PHE A 5 24.37 -8.38 -6.46
N TYR A 6 25.13 -8.45 -5.35
CA TYR A 6 24.57 -8.46 -4.01
C TYR A 6 23.77 -7.19 -3.72
N LYS A 7 24.31 -6.01 -4.05
CA LYS A 7 23.62 -4.73 -3.89
C LYS A 7 22.34 -4.67 -4.72
N TYR A 8 22.37 -5.15 -5.96
CA TYR A 8 21.20 -5.25 -6.83
C TYR A 8 20.12 -6.17 -6.23
N LEU A 9 20.50 -7.36 -5.76
CA LEU A 9 19.58 -8.28 -5.10
C LEU A 9 18.93 -7.65 -3.87
N VAL A 10 19.72 -7.02 -2.99
CA VAL A 10 19.22 -6.34 -1.78
C VAL A 10 18.35 -5.12 -2.11
N GLU A 11 18.52 -4.50 -3.27
CA GLU A 11 17.71 -3.36 -3.68
C GLU A 11 16.42 -3.76 -4.40
N VAL A 12 16.32 -4.98 -4.94
CA VAL A 12 15.18 -5.43 -5.76
C VAL A 12 14.46 -6.65 -5.15
N PHE A 13 14.92 -7.20 -4.03
CA PHE A 13 14.39 -8.43 -3.42
C PHE A 13 12.87 -8.40 -3.13
N TYR A 14 12.31 -7.22 -2.91
CA TYR A 14 10.88 -7.06 -2.62
C TYR A 14 10.00 -7.11 -3.88
N VAL A 15 10.56 -6.93 -5.08
CA VAL A 15 9.80 -6.98 -6.34
C VAL A 15 9.24 -8.39 -6.61
N PRO A 16 10.04 -9.48 -6.51
CA PRO A 16 9.51 -10.84 -6.58
C PRO A 16 8.40 -11.14 -5.56
N LEU A 17 8.44 -10.50 -4.38
CA LEU A 17 7.42 -10.71 -3.35
C LEU A 17 6.03 -10.26 -3.82
N TYR A 18 5.93 -9.15 -4.58
CA TYR A 18 4.66 -8.71 -5.16
C TYR A 18 4.13 -9.72 -6.18
N LEU A 19 5.01 -10.26 -7.04
CA LEU A 19 4.64 -11.27 -8.04
C LEU A 19 4.15 -12.55 -7.37
N ILE A 20 4.86 -13.04 -6.34
CA ILE A 20 4.44 -14.20 -5.54
C ILE A 20 3.08 -13.94 -4.91
N THR A 21 2.89 -12.76 -4.29
CA THR A 21 1.60 -12.38 -3.69
C THR A 21 0.48 -12.43 -4.72
N TRP A 22 0.73 -11.91 -5.94
CA TRP A 22 -0.25 -11.91 -7.01
C TRP A 22 -0.61 -13.33 -7.48
N ILE A 23 0.38 -14.21 -7.69
CA ILE A 23 0.17 -15.61 -8.07
C ILE A 23 -0.69 -16.32 -7.02
N VAL A 24 -0.36 -16.16 -5.74
CA VAL A 24 -1.12 -16.73 -4.63
C VAL A 24 -2.55 -16.16 -4.60
N ALA A 25 -2.71 -14.85 -4.84
CA ALA A 25 -4.02 -14.21 -4.89
C ALA A 25 -4.88 -14.79 -6.02
N LEU A 26 -4.33 -14.95 -7.23
CA LEU A 26 -5.04 -15.58 -8.35
C LEU A 26 -5.39 -17.04 -8.08
N TYR A 27 -4.44 -17.82 -7.56
CA TYR A 27 -4.67 -19.22 -7.22
C TYR A 27 -5.81 -19.39 -6.19
N ARG A 28 -5.93 -18.45 -5.25
CA ARG A 28 -6.96 -18.44 -4.20
C ARG A 28 -8.20 -17.62 -4.54
N TYR A 29 -8.29 -17.07 -5.75
CA TYR A 29 -9.32 -16.12 -6.16
C TYR A 29 -10.75 -16.64 -5.96
N ARG A 30 -10.98 -17.93 -6.23
CA ARG A 30 -12.28 -18.61 -6.03
C ARG A 30 -12.83 -18.50 -4.60
N ARG A 31 -12.01 -18.14 -3.61
CA ARG A 31 -12.41 -18.02 -2.20
C ARG A 31 -12.99 -16.65 -1.83
N TYR A 32 -12.72 -15.62 -2.62
CA TYR A 32 -13.09 -14.25 -2.27
C TYR A 32 -13.59 -13.39 -3.46
N PHE A 33 -13.79 -14.00 -4.64
CA PHE A 33 -14.28 -13.30 -5.84
C PHE A 33 -15.65 -12.62 -5.66
N ASP A 34 -16.46 -13.09 -4.72
CA ASP A 34 -17.79 -12.56 -4.37
C ASP A 34 -17.74 -11.51 -3.24
N THR A 35 -16.54 -11.15 -2.78
CA THR A 35 -16.32 -10.23 -1.66
C THR A 35 -15.88 -8.85 -2.16
N PRO A 36 -15.89 -7.81 -1.30
CA PRO A 36 -15.31 -6.52 -1.64
C PRO A 36 -13.84 -6.58 -2.08
N LEU A 37 -13.08 -7.62 -1.68
CA LEU A 37 -11.68 -7.83 -2.04
C LEU A 37 -11.47 -8.45 -3.44
N LYS A 38 -12.52 -8.62 -4.26
CA LYS A 38 -12.38 -9.22 -5.60
C LYS A 38 -11.35 -8.54 -6.51
N TYR A 39 -11.10 -7.24 -6.36
CA TYR A 39 -10.06 -6.55 -7.15
C TYR A 39 -8.69 -6.48 -6.46
N LEU A 40 -8.50 -7.20 -5.35
CA LEU A 40 -7.21 -7.28 -4.66
C LEU A 40 -6.07 -7.76 -5.59
N PRO A 41 -6.23 -8.79 -6.45
CA PRO A 41 -5.17 -9.17 -7.38
C PRO A 41 -4.82 -8.05 -8.37
N MET A 42 -5.80 -7.24 -8.80
CA MET A 42 -5.57 -6.12 -9.71
C MET A 42 -4.72 -5.04 -9.05
N ILE A 43 -4.94 -4.76 -7.77
CA ILE A 43 -4.11 -3.82 -7.02
C ILE A 43 -2.70 -4.38 -6.82
N ILE A 44 -2.55 -5.66 -6.46
CA ILE A 44 -1.22 -6.26 -6.25
C ILE A 44 -0.41 -6.27 -7.55
N ILE A 45 -1.01 -6.62 -8.69
CA ILE A 45 -0.27 -6.59 -9.96
C ILE A 45 0.05 -5.17 -10.41
N TYR A 46 -0.82 -4.20 -10.10
CA TYR A 46 -0.52 -2.80 -10.34
C TYR A 46 0.68 -2.34 -9.50
N THR A 47 0.78 -2.76 -8.24
CA THR A 47 1.98 -2.54 -7.41
C THR A 47 3.22 -3.17 -8.04
N PHE A 48 3.14 -4.44 -8.45
CA PHE A 48 4.25 -5.13 -9.09
C PHE A 48 4.74 -4.39 -10.33
N PHE A 49 3.83 -4.00 -11.25
CA PHE A 49 4.22 -3.28 -12.46
C PHE A 49 4.76 -1.88 -12.18
N THR A 50 4.21 -1.17 -11.18
CA THR A 50 4.71 0.15 -10.79
C THR A 50 6.16 0.05 -10.28
N GLU A 51 6.46 -0.97 -9.47
CA GLU A 51 7.78 -1.20 -8.89
C GLU A 51 8.77 -1.79 -9.90
N LEU A 52 8.30 -2.67 -10.78
CA LEU A 52 9.09 -3.19 -11.90
C LEU A 52 9.49 -2.07 -12.86
N LEU A 53 8.54 -1.20 -13.22
CA LEU A 53 8.80 -0.03 -14.06
C LEU A 53 9.81 0.89 -13.40
N GLY A 54 9.64 1.20 -12.11
CA GLY A 54 10.61 1.99 -11.35
C GLY A 54 12.01 1.38 -11.33
N THR A 55 12.09 0.05 -11.24
CA THR A 55 13.37 -0.69 -11.35
C THR A 55 13.98 -0.53 -12.74
N PHE A 56 13.19 -0.69 -13.81
CA PHE A 56 13.68 -0.50 -15.17
C PHE A 56 14.16 0.92 -15.44
N ILE A 57 13.43 1.93 -14.98
CA ILE A 57 13.84 3.34 -15.11
C ILE A 57 15.16 3.61 -14.39
N LYS A 58 15.33 3.03 -13.19
CA LYS A 58 16.54 3.23 -12.39
C LYS A 58 17.79 2.62 -13.02
N TYR A 59 17.64 1.48 -13.71
CA TYR A 59 18.78 0.70 -14.22
C TYR A 59 18.93 0.69 -15.75
N SER A 60 17.97 1.23 -16.50
CA SER A 60 18.00 1.29 -17.96
C SER A 60 17.81 2.72 -18.44
N ASN A 61 18.83 3.26 -19.12
CA ASN A 61 18.78 4.60 -19.71
C ASN A 61 17.76 4.67 -20.86
N ASP A 62 17.49 3.56 -21.55
CA ASP A 62 16.57 3.49 -22.70
C ASP A 62 15.08 3.58 -22.32
N PHE A 63 14.73 3.35 -21.05
CA PHE A 63 13.36 3.42 -20.54
C PHE A 63 13.04 4.76 -19.87
N GLN A 64 13.90 5.76 -20.06
CA GLN A 64 13.62 7.12 -19.62
C GLN A 64 12.70 7.78 -20.64
N PHE A 65 11.49 8.16 -20.22
CA PHE A 65 10.54 8.93 -21.04
C PHE A 65 11.10 10.30 -21.49
N PHE A 66 12.20 10.76 -20.89
CA PHE A 66 12.86 12.03 -21.16
C PHE A 66 14.38 11.83 -21.24
N SER A 67 15.02 12.45 -22.23
CA SER A 67 16.42 12.24 -22.61
C SER A 67 17.47 12.99 -21.78
N ASP A 68 17.07 13.75 -20.76
CA ASP A 68 17.99 14.53 -19.91
C ASP A 68 18.17 13.83 -18.55
N ILE A 69 19.43 13.62 -18.13
CA ILE A 69 19.81 12.94 -16.88
C ILE A 69 19.22 13.65 -15.63
N ARG A 70 18.92 14.95 -15.75
CA ARG A 70 18.24 15.76 -14.72
C ARG A 70 16.78 15.37 -14.49
N TYR A 71 16.19 14.58 -15.39
CA TYR A 71 14.78 14.20 -15.42
C TYR A 71 14.53 12.69 -15.20
N SER A 72 15.54 11.93 -14.77
CA SER A 72 15.37 10.53 -14.33
C SER A 72 14.29 10.34 -13.23
N TRP A 73 13.83 11.43 -12.61
CA TRP A 73 12.81 11.49 -11.55
C TRP A 73 11.37 11.67 -12.11
N HIS A 74 11.16 11.65 -13.43
CA HIS A 74 9.87 11.99 -14.08
C HIS A 74 8.76 10.93 -13.96
N ASN A 75 9.01 9.79 -13.32
CA ASN A 75 8.02 8.74 -13.14
C ASN A 75 7.33 8.77 -11.77
N VAL A 76 7.60 9.80 -10.98
CA VAL A 76 6.94 10.05 -9.71
C VAL A 76 5.42 10.21 -9.88
N ILE A 77 4.95 10.64 -11.06
CA ILE A 77 3.52 10.67 -11.39
C ILE A 77 2.87 9.28 -11.35
N ILE A 78 3.57 8.25 -11.81
CA ILE A 78 3.04 6.87 -11.82
C ILE A 78 2.84 6.40 -10.39
N TYR A 79 3.82 6.67 -9.52
CA TYR A 79 3.71 6.39 -8.09
C TYR A 79 2.60 7.20 -7.42
N ASN A 80 2.47 8.49 -7.73
CA ASN A 80 1.44 9.36 -7.17
C ASN A 80 0.02 8.87 -7.55
N LEU A 81 -0.18 8.52 -8.83
CA LEU A 81 -1.46 8.00 -9.31
C LEU A 81 -1.76 6.63 -8.70
N TYR A 82 -0.77 5.73 -8.68
CA TYR A 82 -0.88 4.43 -8.03
C TYR A 82 -1.31 4.57 -6.57
N GLN A 83 -0.67 5.46 -5.80
CA GLN A 83 -0.99 5.67 -4.38
C GLN A 83 -2.45 6.14 -4.20
N LEU A 84 -2.91 7.09 -5.02
CA LEU A 84 -4.30 7.54 -4.97
C LEU A 84 -5.28 6.39 -5.27
N VAL A 85 -5.03 5.63 -6.34
CA VAL A 85 -5.86 4.47 -6.71
C VAL A 85 -5.88 3.43 -5.59
N PHE A 86 -4.72 3.15 -4.98
CA PHE A 86 -4.60 2.23 -3.87
C PHE A 86 -5.48 2.64 -2.68
N PHE A 87 -5.41 3.91 -2.24
CA PHE A 87 -6.23 4.40 -1.14
C PHE A 87 -7.73 4.34 -1.46
N LEU A 88 -8.12 4.82 -2.64
CA LEU A 88 -9.52 4.80 -3.06
C LEU A 88 -10.09 3.38 -3.11
N PHE A 89 -9.29 2.41 -3.59
CA PHE A 89 -9.67 1.01 -3.55
C PHE A 89 -9.94 0.53 -2.13
N PHE A 90 -9.01 0.74 -1.19
CA PHE A 90 -9.21 0.25 0.18
C PHE A 90 -10.31 0.98 0.93
N PHE A 91 -10.49 2.28 0.73
CA PHE A 91 -11.62 3.00 1.31
C PHE A 91 -12.97 2.46 0.82
N GLU A 92 -13.06 2.11 -0.46
CA GLU A 92 -14.24 1.48 -1.04
C GLU A 92 -14.47 0.06 -0.49
N VAL A 93 -13.40 -0.72 -0.28
CA VAL A 93 -13.46 -2.02 0.40
C VAL A 93 -14.02 -1.85 1.82
N TYR A 94 -13.44 -0.96 2.63
CA TYR A 94 -13.92 -0.73 4.01
C TYR A 94 -15.36 -0.21 4.02
N ARG A 95 -15.73 0.69 3.11
CA ARG A 95 -17.11 1.18 2.99
C ARG A 95 -18.12 0.05 2.75
N LYS A 96 -17.75 -1.00 1.99
CA LYS A 96 -18.61 -2.15 1.71
C LYS A 96 -18.64 -3.18 2.85
N VAL A 97 -17.55 -3.29 3.60
CA VAL A 97 -17.42 -4.27 4.70
C VAL A 97 -18.05 -3.77 6.01
N LEU A 98 -17.95 -2.47 6.29
CA LEU A 98 -18.52 -1.85 7.48
C LEU A 98 -20.05 -1.99 7.49
N LYS A 99 -20.65 -2.35 8.63
CA LYS A 99 -22.10 -2.53 8.76
C LYS A 99 -22.80 -1.25 9.20
N ASN A 100 -22.18 -0.44 10.06
CA ASN A 100 -22.80 0.78 10.55
C ASN A 100 -22.85 1.84 9.43
N LYS A 101 -24.05 2.33 9.10
CA LYS A 101 -24.25 3.38 8.09
C LYS A 101 -23.44 4.65 8.37
N LYS A 102 -23.20 4.99 9.64
CA LYS A 102 -22.33 6.11 10.04
C LYS A 102 -20.87 5.86 9.62
N HIS A 103 -20.35 4.67 9.90
CA HIS A 103 -18.98 4.31 9.54
C HIS A 103 -18.79 4.17 8.03
N GLN A 104 -19.80 3.68 7.30
CA GLN A 104 -19.81 3.71 5.83
C GLN A 104 -19.71 5.15 5.28
N LYS A 105 -20.43 6.11 5.90
CA LYS A 105 -20.33 7.54 5.54
C LYS A 105 -18.93 8.09 5.83
N TRP A 106 -18.31 7.71 6.94
CA TRP A 106 -16.93 8.10 7.25
C TRP A 106 -15.93 7.59 6.20
N ALA A 107 -16.05 6.34 5.74
CA ALA A 107 -15.20 5.82 4.66
C ALA A 107 -15.39 6.61 3.34
N ARG A 108 -16.63 7.00 3.03
CA ARG A 108 -16.94 7.83 1.85
C ARG A 108 -16.33 9.23 1.98
N TYR A 109 -16.50 9.90 3.12
CA TYR A 109 -15.90 11.21 3.36
C TYR A 109 -14.37 11.16 3.39
N GLY A 110 -13.79 10.09 3.94
CA GLY A 110 -12.34 9.83 3.89
C GLY A 110 -11.82 9.74 2.44
N SER A 111 -12.59 9.11 1.54
CA SER A 111 -12.25 9.06 0.11
C SER A 111 -12.24 10.43 -0.55
N TYR A 112 -13.24 11.28 -0.25
CA TYR A 112 -13.28 12.65 -0.75
C TYR A 112 -12.13 13.49 -0.18
N LEU A 113 -11.90 13.42 1.13
CA LEU A 113 -10.83 14.15 1.78
C LEU A 113 -9.45 13.76 1.24
N CYS A 114 -9.20 12.47 1.03
CA CYS A 114 -7.96 12.00 0.42
C CYS A 114 -7.81 12.50 -1.02
N SER A 115 -8.85 12.41 -1.84
CA SER A 115 -8.82 12.91 -3.22
C SER A 115 -8.52 14.42 -3.27
N ILE A 116 -9.19 15.20 -2.42
CA ILE A 116 -8.94 16.65 -2.28
C ILE A 116 -7.49 16.90 -1.83
N ALA A 117 -6.98 16.12 -0.87
CA ALA A 117 -5.59 16.26 -0.44
C ALA A 117 -4.60 16.01 -1.58
N TYR A 118 -4.83 15.01 -2.44
CA TYR A 118 -4.00 14.77 -3.63
C TYR A 118 -4.11 15.93 -4.65
N ILE A 119 -5.31 16.45 -4.90
CA ILE A 119 -5.53 17.59 -5.81
C ILE A 119 -4.82 18.84 -5.29
N VAL A 120 -5.04 19.20 -4.02
CA VAL A 120 -4.41 20.38 -3.40
C VAL A 120 -2.89 20.23 -3.42
N ASN A 121 -2.36 19.04 -3.13
CA ASN A 121 -0.93 18.79 -3.20
C ASN A 121 -0.39 18.96 -4.62
N ALA A 122 -1.11 18.48 -5.64
CA ALA A 122 -0.75 18.62 -7.05
C ALA A 122 -0.77 20.08 -7.55
N ILE A 123 -1.62 20.93 -6.96
CA ILE A 123 -1.67 22.36 -7.28
C ILE A 123 -0.47 23.08 -6.67
N ILE A 124 -0.10 22.74 -5.43
CA ILE A 124 1.02 23.38 -4.72
C ILE A 124 2.37 22.88 -5.26
N PHE A 125 2.48 21.58 -5.55
CA PHE A 125 3.70 20.93 -6.00
C PHE A 125 3.46 20.25 -7.34
N ASN A 126 4.36 20.47 -8.30
CA ASN A 126 4.26 19.81 -9.60
C ASN A 126 4.33 18.27 -9.42
N PRO A 127 3.24 17.53 -9.72
CA PRO A 127 3.14 16.10 -9.46
C PRO A 127 3.98 15.24 -10.42
N LEU A 128 4.48 15.83 -11.50
CA LEU A 128 5.41 15.20 -12.44
C LEU A 128 6.82 15.09 -11.87
N HIS A 129 7.15 15.91 -10.86
CA HIS A 129 8.50 15.99 -10.31
C HIS A 129 8.55 15.70 -8.80
N ASN A 130 7.43 15.90 -8.09
CA ASN A 130 7.38 15.78 -6.64
C ASN A 130 6.46 14.65 -6.19
N GLY A 131 6.93 13.88 -5.22
CA GLY A 131 6.10 12.87 -4.56
C GLY A 131 5.05 13.55 -3.70
N MET A 132 3.81 13.09 -3.75
CA MET A 132 2.69 13.66 -2.99
C MET A 132 2.68 13.21 -1.53
N SER A 133 3.82 13.33 -0.84
CA SER A 133 4.04 12.70 0.46
C SER A 133 3.05 13.19 1.54
N ASN A 134 2.65 14.47 1.53
CA ASN A 134 1.64 14.96 2.49
C ASN A 134 0.26 14.33 2.24
N ALA A 135 -0.15 14.20 0.97
CA ALA A 135 -1.42 13.57 0.62
C ALA A 135 -1.40 12.07 0.96
N HIS A 136 -0.25 11.42 0.77
CA HIS A 136 -0.01 10.03 1.18
C HIS A 136 -0.12 9.88 2.72
N ILE A 137 0.47 10.77 3.51
CA ILE A 137 0.32 10.76 4.98
C ILE A 137 -1.16 10.84 5.38
N ILE A 138 -1.92 11.77 4.80
CA ILE A 138 -3.36 11.93 5.07
C ILE A 138 -4.11 10.63 4.71
N GLY A 139 -3.87 10.07 3.52
CA GLY A 139 -4.47 8.80 3.10
C GLY A 139 -4.18 7.65 4.07
N SER A 140 -2.94 7.58 4.56
CA SER A 140 -2.48 6.57 5.52
C SER A 140 -3.21 6.67 6.86
N ILE A 141 -3.33 7.89 7.40
CA ILE A 141 -4.05 8.15 8.66
C ILE A 141 -5.52 7.77 8.53
N ILE A 142 -6.17 8.16 7.43
CA ILE A 142 -7.57 7.80 7.16
C ILE A 142 -7.71 6.27 7.05
N LEU A 143 -6.77 5.59 6.37
CA LEU A 143 -6.80 4.14 6.22
C LEU A 143 -6.67 3.43 7.57
N VAL A 144 -5.71 3.83 8.40
CA VAL A 144 -5.53 3.29 9.76
C VAL A 144 -6.79 3.51 10.59
N PHE A 145 -7.39 4.70 10.53
CA PHE A 145 -8.66 4.99 11.21
C PHE A 145 -9.79 4.04 10.78
N LEU A 146 -9.96 3.80 9.47
CA LEU A 146 -10.97 2.87 8.97
C LEU A 146 -10.71 1.42 9.40
N ILE A 147 -9.44 1.00 9.45
CA ILE A 147 -9.05 -0.32 9.95
C ILE A 147 -9.44 -0.48 11.43
N VAL A 148 -9.15 0.53 12.25
CA VAL A 148 -9.50 0.52 13.68
C VAL A 148 -11.01 0.40 13.88
N ILE A 149 -11.80 1.15 13.09
CA ILE A 149 -13.27 1.05 13.12
C ILE A 149 -13.74 -0.33 12.70
N TYR A 150 -13.16 -0.88 11.63
CA TYR A 150 -13.49 -2.23 11.17
C TYR A 150 -13.28 -3.28 12.27
N PHE A 151 -12.15 -3.24 12.97
CA PHE A 151 -11.90 -4.15 14.09
C PHE A 151 -12.85 -3.92 15.26
N LYS A 152 -13.21 -2.67 15.55
CA LYS A 152 -14.19 -2.33 16.58
C LYS A 152 -15.57 -2.91 16.27
N GLU A 153 -16.10 -2.69 15.07
CA GLU A 153 -17.37 -3.29 14.65
C GLU A 153 -17.34 -4.82 14.72
N LYS A 154 -16.22 -5.43 14.28
CA LYS A 154 -16.09 -6.89 14.33
C LYS A 154 -16.04 -7.45 15.74
N LYS A 155 -15.48 -6.71 16.70
CA LYS A 155 -15.52 -7.07 18.11
C LYS A 155 -16.94 -7.01 18.67
N ASP A 156 -17.70 -5.98 18.30
CA ASP A 156 -19.06 -5.73 18.78
C ASP A 156 -20.10 -6.72 18.20
N GLU A 157 -19.84 -7.29 17.02
CA GLU A 157 -20.74 -8.24 16.35
C GLU A 157 -20.88 -9.60 17.06
N GLY A 158 -19.97 -9.97 17.97
CA GLY A 158 -20.03 -11.16 18.83
C GLY A 158 -19.95 -12.52 18.11
N ARG A 159 -20.32 -12.60 16.82
CA ARG A 159 -20.11 -13.76 15.94
C ARG A 159 -18.73 -13.62 15.30
N TYR A 160 -17.77 -14.28 15.90
CA TYR A 160 -16.49 -14.54 15.26
C TYR A 160 -16.65 -15.80 14.39
N PRO A 161 -16.73 -15.73 13.04
CA PRO A 161 -15.94 -16.69 12.28
C PRO A 161 -14.54 -16.63 12.89
N ALA A 162 -13.87 -17.77 13.12
CA ALA A 162 -12.52 -17.76 13.65
C ALA A 162 -11.73 -16.69 12.90
N LEU A 163 -11.24 -15.64 13.58
CA LEU A 163 -10.63 -14.44 12.95
C LEU A 163 -9.58 -14.82 11.89
N LYS A 164 -8.96 -15.97 12.12
CA LYS A 164 -7.99 -16.66 11.27
C LYS A 164 -8.52 -17.05 9.89
N ASP A 165 -9.82 -17.30 9.74
CA ASP A 165 -10.42 -17.74 8.48
C ASP A 165 -10.85 -16.55 7.57
N ASN A 166 -10.95 -15.32 8.11
CA ASN A 166 -11.39 -14.14 7.37
C ASN A 166 -10.20 -13.40 6.73
N LEU A 167 -10.11 -13.40 5.39
CA LEU A 167 -9.00 -12.72 4.70
C LEU A 167 -9.05 -11.19 4.83
N MET A 168 -10.21 -10.57 5.07
CA MET A 168 -10.27 -9.13 5.36
C MET A 168 -9.53 -8.76 6.66
N VAL A 169 -9.52 -9.64 7.65
CA VAL A 169 -8.75 -9.46 8.89
C VAL A 169 -7.24 -9.47 8.57
N TRP A 170 -6.77 -10.47 7.83
CA TRP A 170 -5.36 -10.56 7.44
C TRP A 170 -4.90 -9.37 6.59
N VAL A 171 -5.70 -8.97 5.62
CA VAL A 171 -5.43 -7.77 4.80
C VAL A 171 -5.38 -6.52 5.66
N SER A 172 -6.29 -6.37 6.63
CA SER A 172 -6.27 -5.22 7.54
C SER A 172 -5.04 -5.20 8.45
N ILE A 173 -4.62 -6.36 8.99
CA ILE A 173 -3.38 -6.48 9.78
C ILE A 173 -2.17 -6.12 8.90
N ALA A 174 -2.11 -6.66 7.69
CA ALA A 174 -1.04 -6.38 6.74
C ALA A 174 -0.93 -4.88 6.44
N LEU A 175 -2.05 -4.21 6.16
CA LEU A 175 -2.07 -2.77 5.90
C LEU A 175 -1.58 -1.98 7.11
N LEU A 176 -1.92 -2.37 8.35
CA LEU A 176 -1.38 -1.71 9.55
C LEU A 176 0.14 -1.83 9.65
N MET A 177 0.73 -2.97 9.28
CA MET A 177 2.19 -3.18 9.34
C MET A 177 2.98 -2.15 8.51
N PHE A 178 2.36 -1.60 7.46
CA PHE A 178 2.96 -0.57 6.62
C PHE A 178 2.43 0.84 6.94
N TYR A 179 1.11 1.02 6.97
CA TYR A 179 0.50 2.35 7.06
C TYR A 179 0.49 2.96 8.46
N LEU A 180 0.77 2.19 9.51
CA LEU A 180 0.99 2.72 10.85
C LEU A 180 2.37 3.41 10.99
N PRO A 181 3.50 2.77 10.63
CA PRO A 181 4.81 3.43 10.71
C PRO A 181 5.04 4.44 9.58
N PHE A 182 4.41 4.29 8.41
CA PHE A 182 4.68 5.13 7.23
C PHE A 182 4.56 6.64 7.48
N PRO A 183 3.50 7.17 8.12
CA PRO A 183 3.41 8.61 8.42
C PRO A 183 4.58 9.14 9.24
N LEU A 184 5.02 8.37 10.25
CA LEU A 184 6.12 8.73 11.12
C LEU A 184 7.42 8.78 10.31
N ILE A 185 7.70 7.73 9.54
CA ILE A 185 8.87 7.65 8.65
C ILE A 185 8.88 8.82 7.66
N SER A 186 7.73 9.09 7.01
CA SER A 186 7.63 10.14 6.00
C SER A 186 7.79 11.55 6.57
N LEU A 187 7.36 11.79 7.81
CA LEU A 187 7.60 13.06 8.50
C LEU A 187 9.06 13.21 8.91
N SER A 188 9.70 12.15 9.40
CA SER A 188 11.11 12.15 9.78
C SER A 188 12.03 12.56 8.63
N TYR A 189 11.74 12.16 7.39
CA TYR A 189 12.49 12.58 6.21
C TYR A 189 12.42 14.08 5.90
N LYS A 190 11.47 14.82 6.48
CA LYS A 190 11.34 16.28 6.28
C LYS A 190 12.13 17.10 7.29
N ILE A 191 12.61 16.49 8.36
CA ILE A 191 13.38 17.16 9.41
C ILE A 191 14.83 17.28 8.94
N LYS A 192 15.30 18.51 8.71
CA LYS A 192 16.65 18.78 8.17
C LYS A 192 17.76 18.30 9.11
N ASP A 193 17.57 18.50 10.42
CA ASP A 193 18.58 18.22 11.45
C ASP A 193 18.43 16.83 12.11
N LEU A 194 17.74 15.89 11.46
CA LEU A 194 17.60 14.54 12.00
C LEU A 194 18.97 13.86 12.08
N ASP A 195 19.25 13.17 13.18
CA ASP A 195 20.50 12.42 13.32
C ASP A 195 20.73 11.44 12.15
N ILE A 196 22.00 11.31 11.72
CA ILE A 196 22.40 10.48 10.57
C ILE A 196 22.10 9.01 10.86
N GLY A 197 22.30 8.56 12.10
CA GLY A 197 21.98 7.21 12.54
C GLY A 197 20.48 6.90 12.44
N ILE A 198 19.63 7.84 12.84
CA ILE A 198 18.17 7.70 12.69
C ILE A 198 17.79 7.59 11.21
N ARG A 199 18.33 8.47 10.34
CA ARG A 199 18.04 8.42 8.88
C ARG A 199 18.45 7.09 8.26
N ALA A 200 19.55 6.48 8.72
CA ALA A 200 20.02 5.20 8.23
C ALA A 200 19.05 4.04 8.52
N ILE A 201 18.28 4.11 9.61
CA ILE A 201 17.32 3.05 10.03
C ILE A 201 15.97 3.18 9.31
N LEU A 202 15.58 4.38 8.87
CA LEU A 202 14.26 4.64 8.25
C LEU A 202 14.02 3.81 6.98
N ARG A 203 15.02 3.68 6.11
CA ARG A 203 14.88 2.91 4.85
C ARG A 203 14.75 1.40 5.13
N PRO A 204 15.62 0.76 5.94
CA PRO A 204 15.41 -0.62 6.38
C PRO A 204 14.05 -0.85 7.03
N LEU A 205 13.58 0.07 7.87
CA LEU A 205 12.28 -0.03 8.52
C LEU A 205 11.14 -0.04 7.50
N LEU A 206 11.17 0.87 6.52
CA LEU A 206 10.18 0.93 5.44
C LEU A 206 10.15 -0.36 4.62
N LEU A 207 11.32 -0.87 4.22
CA LEU A 207 11.44 -2.12 3.46
C LEU A 207 10.94 -3.32 4.27
N THR A 208 11.26 -3.37 5.57
CA THR A 208 10.78 -4.41 6.48
C THR A 208 9.27 -4.38 6.59
N SER A 209 8.66 -3.19 6.72
CA SER A 209 7.21 -3.02 6.72
C SER A 209 6.54 -3.53 5.44
N ILE A 210 7.16 -3.34 4.27
CA ILE A 210 6.67 -3.90 2.99
C ILE A 210 6.67 -5.42 3.04
N VAL A 211 7.80 -6.02 3.46
CA VAL A 211 7.94 -7.47 3.58
C VAL A 211 6.89 -8.05 4.52
N LEU A 212 6.70 -7.43 5.69
CA LEU A 212 5.70 -7.85 6.67
C LEU A 212 4.28 -7.72 6.12
N MET A 213 3.96 -6.62 5.42
CA MET A 213 2.64 -6.44 4.80
C MET A 213 2.35 -7.56 3.79
N TYR A 214 3.21 -7.74 2.80
CA TYR A 214 2.96 -8.74 1.75
C TYR A 214 3.08 -10.18 2.25
N GLY A 215 3.99 -10.46 3.18
CA GLY A 215 4.07 -11.76 3.86
C GLY A 215 2.78 -12.09 4.61
N THR A 216 2.19 -11.10 5.31
CA THR A 216 0.90 -11.26 6.00
C THR A 216 -0.26 -11.45 5.02
N ILE A 217 -0.26 -10.75 3.88
CA ILE A 217 -1.27 -10.95 2.82
C ILE A 217 -1.19 -12.37 2.27
N ILE A 218 0.01 -12.85 1.93
CA ILE A 218 0.23 -14.23 1.43
C ILE A 218 -0.29 -15.24 2.46
N PHE A 219 0.11 -15.08 3.73
CA PHE A 219 -0.33 -15.94 4.83
C PHE A 219 -1.86 -15.96 4.95
N GLY A 220 -2.49 -14.80 4.88
CA GLY A 220 -3.95 -14.65 4.90
C GLY A 220 -4.66 -15.32 3.72
N LEU A 221 -4.12 -15.20 2.50
CA LEU A 221 -4.66 -15.85 1.30
C LEU A 221 -4.57 -17.38 1.37
N ILE A 222 -3.52 -17.90 2.01
CA ILE A 222 -3.33 -19.34 2.19
C ILE A 222 -4.31 -19.88 3.25
N ILE A 223 -4.44 -19.24 4.40
CA ILE A 223 -5.24 -19.77 5.52
C ILE A 223 -6.73 -19.51 5.36
N SER A 224 -7.11 -18.35 4.82
CA SER A 224 -8.52 -17.94 4.75
C SER A 224 -9.43 -18.93 4.02
N LYS A 225 -10.65 -19.06 4.52
CA LYS A 225 -11.65 -19.99 4.00
C LYS A 225 -12.84 -19.23 3.41
N ARG A 226 -13.41 -19.77 2.33
CA ARG A 226 -14.51 -19.17 1.56
C ARG A 226 -15.74 -18.78 2.41
N ARG A 227 -16.03 -19.54 3.48
CA ARG A 227 -17.23 -19.33 4.31
C ARG A 227 -17.12 -18.18 5.31
N ALA A 228 -15.95 -17.54 5.47
CA ALA A 228 -15.70 -16.53 6.51
C ALA A 228 -15.91 -15.07 6.05
N PHE A 229 -16.37 -14.88 4.81
CA PHE A 229 -16.70 -13.56 4.25
C PHE A 229 -18.18 -13.22 4.26
N ARG A 230 -19.04 -14.19 4.64
CA ARG A 230 -20.48 -14.00 4.88
C ARG A 230 -20.74 -13.64 6.34
#